data_AF-A0A377PE98-F1
#
_entry.id   AF-A0A377PE98-F1
#
_cell.length_a   1.000
_cell.length_b   1.000
_cell.length_c   1.000
_cell.angle_alpha   90.00
_cell.angle_beta   90.00
_cell.angle_gamma   90.00
#
_symmetry.space_group_name_H-M   'P 1'
#
loop_
_entity.id
_entity.type
_entity.pdbx_description
1 polymer ?
#
loop_
_entity_poly.entity_id
_entity_poly.type
_entity_poly.pdbx_seq_one_letter_code
_entity_poly.pdbx_strand_id
1 'polypeptide(L)'
;MEAGKTKLSDQIIKLDLVDAMIQGANPNVSDADSEQIERSACPTCGSCSGMFTANSMNCLTEALGLSQPGNGSLLATHADRKDLFLNAGKRIVDLTKRYYEQDDDRVLPRNIANKAAFENAMTLDIAMGGSTNTVLHLLASAQEGEVDFTMTDIDRLSRKVPHLCKVAPSTQKYHMEDVHRAGGVIGILGELDRAGLLNREVNNVLGMTLPETLAAYDVMVTEDESVKKMYTAGPAGVRTTKAFSQECRWDSLDTDRQEGCIRTREFAYSQDGGLAVLYGNIAEDGCIVKTAGVEKESLIFRGPAKVYESQDAAVDAILGGKVVAGDVVVIRYEGPKGGPGMQEMLYPTTYLKSMGLGKSCALITDGRFSGGTSGLSIGHVSPEAASGGIIALVQDGDMIDINIPQRGIQLDVAESELASRREQELARGDAAWTPKARERQVSFALRAYAMLATSADRGAVRDKSKLGG
;
A
#
# COMPACT_ATOMS: atom_id res chain seq x y z
N MET A 1 11.26 -8.56 7.55
CA MET A 1 12.66 -8.46 8.01
C MET A 1 12.71 -7.53 9.20
N GLU A 2 13.75 -7.62 10.01
CA GLU A 2 14.06 -6.60 11.02
C GLU A 2 14.42 -5.27 10.35
N ALA A 3 14.09 -4.14 10.98
CA ALA A 3 14.51 -2.83 10.47
C ALA A 3 16.03 -2.68 10.52
N GLY A 4 16.61 -2.07 9.47
CA GLY A 4 18.01 -1.69 9.45
C GLY A 4 18.32 -0.68 10.54
N LYS A 5 19.57 -0.67 11.04
CA LYS A 5 20.02 0.30 12.04
C LYS A 5 21.42 0.78 11.69
N THR A 6 21.66 2.08 11.75
CA THR A 6 23.01 2.65 11.60
C THR A 6 23.32 3.66 12.72
N LYS A 7 24.61 3.89 12.95
CA LYS A 7 25.17 4.85 13.93
C LYS A 7 25.83 6.04 13.24
N LEU A 8 25.23 6.56 12.17
CA LEU A 8 25.76 7.73 11.44
C LEU A 8 25.65 9.04 12.24
N SER A 9 24.97 9.02 13.39
CA SER A 9 24.94 10.11 14.37
C SER A 9 24.96 9.54 15.79
N ASP A 10 24.97 10.41 16.81
CA ASP A 10 24.83 10.02 18.23
C ASP A 10 23.50 9.29 18.54
N GLN A 11 22.60 9.16 17.55
CA GLN A 11 21.32 8.45 17.64
C GLN A 11 21.28 7.23 16.71
N ILE A 12 20.63 6.15 17.16
CA ILE A 12 20.34 4.99 16.32
C ILE A 12 19.27 5.39 15.31
N ILE A 13 19.64 5.45 14.03
CA ILE A 13 18.71 5.70 12.93
C ILE A 13 18.20 4.34 12.44
N LYS A 14 16.88 4.14 12.51
CA LYS A 14 16.22 3.01 11.84
C LYS A 14 16.19 3.27 10.34
N LEU A 15 16.48 2.26 9.54
CA LEU A 15 16.60 2.33 8.10
C LEU A 15 15.73 1.25 7.44
N ASP A 16 15.24 1.58 6.26
CA ASP A 16 14.72 0.63 5.29
C ASP A 16 15.37 0.81 3.91
N LEU A 17 14.95 -0.02 2.95
CA LEU A 17 15.50 0.00 1.58
C LEU A 17 15.28 1.35 0.87
N VAL A 18 14.20 2.07 1.20
CA VAL A 18 13.86 3.34 0.57
C VAL A 18 14.84 4.41 1.05
N ASP A 19 15.22 4.38 2.33
CA ASP A 19 16.24 5.28 2.86
C ASP A 19 17.57 5.10 2.13
N ALA A 20 18.00 3.86 1.86
CA ALA A 20 19.22 3.60 1.09
C ALA A 20 19.16 4.23 -0.32
N MET A 21 18.01 4.13 -1.00
CA MET A 21 17.82 4.73 -2.31
C MET A 21 17.79 6.26 -2.27
N ILE A 22 17.16 6.86 -1.25
CA ILE A 22 17.10 8.32 -1.08
C ILE A 22 18.51 8.87 -0.89
N GLN A 23 19.27 8.28 0.04
CA GLN A 23 20.59 8.78 0.41
C GLN A 23 21.62 8.52 -0.68
N GLY A 24 21.53 7.39 -1.40
CA GLY A 24 22.43 7.10 -2.53
C GLY A 24 22.30 8.04 -3.74
N ALA A 25 21.18 8.78 -3.85
CA ALA A 25 20.99 9.82 -4.86
C ALA A 25 21.04 11.25 -4.30
N ASN A 26 21.31 11.41 -3.00
CA ASN A 26 21.37 12.71 -2.35
C ASN A 26 22.77 13.32 -2.55
N PRO A 27 22.92 14.47 -3.22
CA PRO A 27 24.22 15.07 -3.48
C PRO A 27 24.97 15.54 -2.21
N ASN A 28 24.28 15.57 -1.05
CA ASN A 28 24.85 15.97 0.23
C ASN A 28 25.35 14.78 1.09
N VAL A 29 25.25 13.56 0.59
CA VAL A 29 25.69 12.34 1.30
C VAL A 29 27.00 11.85 0.68
N SER A 30 27.97 11.49 1.52
CA SER A 30 29.23 10.93 1.02
C SER A 30 29.06 9.49 0.54
N ASP A 31 29.88 9.05 -0.43
CA ASP A 31 29.86 7.66 -0.91
C ASP A 31 30.07 6.65 0.23
N ALA A 32 30.92 6.99 1.21
CA ALA A 32 31.20 6.14 2.37
C ALA A 32 29.98 6.00 3.29
N ASP A 33 29.26 7.10 3.54
CA ASP A 33 28.01 7.06 4.33
C ASP A 33 26.93 6.28 3.59
N SER A 34 26.81 6.49 2.27
CA SER A 34 25.86 5.76 1.41
C SER A 34 26.12 4.26 1.44
N GLU A 35 27.38 3.82 1.32
CA GLU A 35 27.75 2.39 1.40
C GLU A 35 27.41 1.79 2.77
N GLN A 36 27.60 2.55 3.85
CA GLN A 36 27.23 2.11 5.20
C GLN A 36 25.71 1.96 5.36
N ILE A 37 24.92 2.88 4.81
CA ILE A 37 23.45 2.81 4.79
C ILE A 37 22.99 1.60 4.00
N GLU A 38 23.49 1.40 2.78
CA GLU A 38 23.12 0.29 1.90
C GLU A 38 23.35 -1.06 2.59
N ARG A 39 24.53 -1.23 3.21
CA ARG A 39 24.89 -2.45 3.94
C ARG A 39 24.00 -2.73 5.16
N SER A 40 23.37 -1.69 5.71
CA SER A 40 22.62 -1.73 6.96
C SER A 40 21.10 -1.76 6.76
N ALA A 41 20.60 -1.27 5.62
CA ALA A 41 19.16 -1.18 5.30
C ALA A 41 18.49 -2.55 5.19
N CYS A 42 19.24 -3.57 4.77
CA CYS A 42 18.73 -4.94 4.59
C CYS A 42 19.45 -5.97 5.49
N PRO A 43 19.26 -5.93 6.81
CA PRO A 43 20.07 -6.73 7.73
C PRO A 43 19.66 -8.20 7.76
N THR A 44 18.40 -8.53 7.47
CA THR A 44 17.85 -9.88 7.71
C THR A 44 16.96 -10.41 6.60
N CYS A 45 16.67 -11.71 6.62
CA CYS A 45 15.66 -12.30 5.73
C CYS A 45 14.22 -11.82 6.02
N GLY A 46 13.34 -11.97 5.03
CA GLY A 46 11.92 -11.64 5.11
C GLY A 46 11.51 -10.51 4.17
N SER A 47 10.22 -10.16 4.17
CA SER A 47 9.70 -8.99 3.45
C SER A 47 10.26 -7.68 4.00
N CYS A 48 10.05 -6.56 3.28
CA CYS A 48 10.43 -5.21 3.70
C CYS A 48 10.02 -4.88 5.14
N SER A 49 10.78 -4.04 5.85
CA SER A 49 10.57 -3.72 7.27
C SER A 49 9.45 -2.70 7.54
N GLY A 50 9.13 -1.84 6.57
CA GLY A 50 8.03 -0.85 6.65
C GLY A 50 6.65 -1.40 6.26
N MET A 51 5.61 -0.58 6.36
CA MET A 51 4.24 -0.88 5.92
C MET A 51 4.11 -0.75 4.39
N PHE A 52 4.87 -1.58 3.67
CA PHE A 52 4.83 -1.67 2.21
C PHE A 52 3.85 -2.77 1.78
N THR A 53 3.75 -3.06 0.48
CA THR A 53 2.77 -4.00 -0.08
C THR A 53 2.80 -5.38 0.60
N ALA A 54 3.98 -5.97 0.78
CA ALA A 54 4.11 -7.30 1.36
C ALA A 54 3.55 -7.37 2.79
N ASN A 55 3.89 -6.40 3.63
CA ASN A 55 3.45 -6.32 5.01
C ASN A 55 1.96 -5.95 5.10
N SER A 56 1.51 -4.99 4.28
CA SER A 56 0.10 -4.61 4.21
C SER A 56 -0.75 -5.83 3.84
N MET A 57 -0.40 -6.54 2.75
CA MET A 57 -1.12 -7.76 2.34
C MET A 57 -1.11 -8.86 3.40
N ASN A 58 -0.01 -9.07 4.12
CA ASN A 58 0.00 -10.02 5.24
C ASN A 58 -0.98 -9.60 6.35
N CYS A 59 -1.02 -8.31 6.71
CA CYS A 59 -1.99 -7.78 7.66
C CYS A 59 -3.44 -7.95 7.16
N LEU A 60 -3.71 -7.70 5.87
CA LEU A 60 -5.02 -7.91 5.28
C LEU A 60 -5.45 -9.39 5.35
N THR A 61 -4.55 -10.35 5.12
CA THR A 61 -4.92 -11.78 5.24
C THR A 61 -5.36 -12.17 6.66
N GLU A 62 -4.79 -11.54 7.68
CA GLU A 62 -5.18 -11.73 9.08
C GLU A 62 -6.54 -11.08 9.36
N ALA A 63 -6.79 -9.87 8.87
CA ALA A 63 -8.09 -9.19 9.03
C ALA A 63 -9.23 -9.80 8.18
N LEU A 64 -8.92 -10.38 7.02
CA LEU A 64 -9.85 -11.21 6.24
C LEU A 64 -10.21 -12.51 6.98
N GLY A 65 -9.49 -12.86 8.05
CA GLY A 65 -9.68 -14.10 8.78
C GLY A 65 -9.05 -15.33 8.12
N LEU A 66 -8.25 -15.16 7.06
CA LEU A 66 -7.60 -16.26 6.32
C LEU A 66 -6.24 -16.67 6.90
N SER A 67 -5.68 -15.84 7.79
CA SER A 67 -4.43 -16.09 8.50
C SER A 67 -4.64 -16.10 10.01
N GLN A 68 -3.75 -16.77 10.74
CA GLN A 68 -3.79 -16.81 12.21
C GLN A 68 -3.21 -15.52 12.82
N PRO A 69 -3.63 -15.14 14.04
CA PRO A 69 -3.06 -14.00 14.76
C PRO A 69 -1.53 -14.00 14.83
N GLY A 70 -0.93 -12.85 14.57
CA GLY A 70 0.53 -12.67 14.57
C GLY A 70 1.21 -12.94 13.23
N ASN A 71 0.52 -13.52 12.24
CA ASN A 71 1.07 -13.73 10.90
C ASN A 71 1.50 -12.42 10.22
N GLY A 72 0.71 -11.36 10.40
CA GLY A 72 0.90 -10.06 9.79
C GLY A 72 2.20 -9.36 10.18
N SER A 73 2.67 -9.56 11.42
CA SER A 73 3.66 -8.68 12.04
C SER A 73 4.86 -9.40 12.68
N LEU A 74 4.78 -10.70 12.98
CA LEU A 74 5.87 -11.42 13.65
C LEU A 74 7.13 -11.50 12.77
N LEU A 75 8.30 -11.22 13.32
CA LEU A 75 9.55 -11.15 12.55
C LEU A 75 9.98 -12.50 11.94
N ALA A 76 10.53 -12.46 10.72
CA ALA A 76 10.94 -13.66 9.98
C ALA A 76 12.09 -14.43 10.65
N THR A 77 12.97 -13.71 11.33
CA THR A 77 14.12 -14.23 12.07
C THR A 77 13.75 -14.78 13.43
N HIS A 78 12.62 -14.40 14.01
CA HIS A 78 12.25 -14.78 15.36
C HIS A 78 11.78 -16.24 15.43
N ALA A 79 12.22 -16.98 16.46
CA ALA A 79 11.97 -18.40 16.63
C ALA A 79 10.47 -18.74 16.65
N ASP A 80 9.66 -17.93 17.33
CA ASP A 80 8.19 -18.08 17.42
C ASP A 80 7.52 -18.13 16.04
N ARG A 81 8.11 -17.55 14.99
CA ARG A 81 7.50 -17.61 13.64
C ARG A 81 7.47 -19.04 13.10
N LYS A 82 8.33 -19.93 13.58
CA LYS A 82 8.27 -21.37 13.25
C LYS A 82 6.95 -21.99 13.70
N ASP A 83 6.44 -21.59 14.86
CA ASP A 83 5.21 -22.14 15.40
C ASP A 83 3.99 -21.72 14.58
N LEU A 84 3.98 -20.52 14.00
CA LEU A 84 2.94 -20.12 13.04
C LEU A 84 2.87 -21.06 11.83
N PHE A 85 4.02 -21.51 11.31
CA PHE A 85 4.06 -22.45 10.18
C PHE A 85 3.54 -23.83 10.58
N LEU A 86 3.98 -24.34 11.74
CA LEU A 86 3.52 -25.63 12.25
C LEU A 86 2.01 -25.61 12.57
N ASN A 87 1.52 -24.52 13.15
CA ASN A 87 0.12 -24.33 13.47
C ASN A 87 -0.73 -24.15 12.21
N ALA A 88 -0.22 -23.50 11.16
CA ALA A 88 -0.89 -23.46 9.86
C ALA A 88 -1.06 -24.86 9.27
N GLY A 89 -0.01 -25.70 9.32
CA GLY A 89 -0.07 -27.09 8.88
C GLY A 89 -1.09 -27.93 9.66
N LYS A 90 -1.15 -27.79 10.98
CA LYS A 90 -2.19 -28.44 11.80
C LYS A 90 -3.58 -27.90 11.45
N ARG A 91 -3.69 -26.59 11.26
CA ARG A 91 -4.98 -25.93 11.03
C ARG A 91 -5.63 -26.34 9.72
N ILE A 92 -4.87 -26.39 8.63
CA ILE A 92 -5.47 -26.77 7.34
C ILE A 92 -6.02 -28.20 7.37
N VAL A 93 -5.36 -29.12 8.08
CA VAL A 93 -5.87 -30.48 8.30
C VAL A 93 -7.16 -30.46 9.11
N ASP A 94 -7.22 -29.67 10.19
CA ASP A 94 -8.43 -29.50 11.01
C ASP A 94 -9.60 -28.92 10.21
N LEU A 95 -9.40 -27.83 9.46
CA LEU A 95 -10.42 -27.23 8.59
C LEU A 95 -10.91 -28.21 7.52
N THR A 96 -10.00 -29.01 6.96
CA THR A 96 -10.35 -30.05 5.97
C THR A 96 -11.26 -31.10 6.60
N LYS A 97 -10.97 -31.55 7.83
CA LYS A 97 -11.83 -32.51 8.55
C LYS A 97 -13.18 -31.90 8.89
N ARG A 98 -13.22 -30.65 9.36
CA ARG A 98 -14.48 -29.94 9.62
C ARG A 98 -15.36 -29.87 8.38
N TYR A 99 -14.79 -29.58 7.22
CA TYR A 99 -15.55 -29.55 5.97
C TYR A 99 -16.03 -30.94 5.54
N TYR A 100 -15.11 -31.91 5.39
CA TYR A 100 -15.43 -33.20 4.77
C TYR A 100 -16.03 -34.25 5.73
N GLU A 101 -15.80 -34.14 7.04
CA GLU A 101 -16.27 -35.12 8.04
C GLU A 101 -17.39 -34.58 8.93
N GLN A 102 -17.54 -33.26 9.02
CA GLN A 102 -18.50 -32.61 9.95
C GLN A 102 -19.49 -31.68 9.24
N ASP A 103 -19.47 -31.65 7.90
CA ASP A 103 -20.35 -30.82 7.07
C ASP A 103 -20.31 -29.32 7.43
N ASP A 104 -19.17 -28.82 7.92
CA ASP A 104 -19.00 -27.42 8.33
C ASP A 104 -18.51 -26.56 7.15
N ASP A 105 -19.44 -26.06 6.35
CA ASP A 105 -19.14 -25.19 5.20
C ASP A 105 -18.57 -23.82 5.60
N ARG A 106 -18.72 -23.39 6.85
CA ARG A 106 -18.25 -22.09 7.35
C ARG A 106 -16.73 -21.94 7.25
N VAL A 107 -15.99 -23.04 7.13
CA VAL A 107 -14.51 -23.05 6.98
C VAL A 107 -14.05 -22.74 5.55
N LEU A 108 -14.96 -22.71 4.57
CA LEU A 108 -14.61 -22.43 3.18
C LEU A 108 -14.13 -20.98 3.01
N PRO A 109 -13.14 -20.72 2.13
CA PRO A 109 -12.58 -19.38 1.96
C PRO A 109 -13.61 -18.28 1.67
N ARG A 110 -14.63 -18.54 0.86
CA ARG A 110 -15.68 -17.55 0.53
C ARG A 110 -16.65 -17.28 1.71
N ASN A 111 -16.78 -18.23 2.64
CA ASN A 111 -17.59 -18.05 3.84
C ASN A 111 -16.84 -17.27 4.93
N ILE A 112 -15.50 -17.44 5.01
CA ILE A 112 -14.61 -16.66 5.87
C ILE A 112 -14.41 -15.24 5.31
N ALA A 113 -13.85 -15.14 4.10
CA ALA A 113 -13.56 -13.88 3.42
C ALA A 113 -14.80 -13.39 2.64
N ASN A 114 -15.91 -13.20 3.36
CA ASN A 114 -17.13 -12.63 2.81
C ASN A 114 -17.06 -11.09 2.75
N LYS A 115 -18.10 -10.44 2.24
CA LYS A 115 -18.17 -8.97 2.10
C LYS A 115 -17.83 -8.22 3.40
N ALA A 116 -18.33 -8.66 4.55
CA ALA A 116 -18.06 -8.01 5.83
C ALA A 116 -16.58 -8.15 6.23
N ALA A 117 -15.94 -9.29 5.95
CA ALA A 117 -14.51 -9.48 6.16
C ALA A 117 -13.67 -8.58 5.24
N PHE A 118 -14.07 -8.39 3.98
CA PHE A 118 -13.44 -7.44 3.06
C PHE A 118 -13.55 -6.00 3.56
N GLU A 119 -14.72 -5.58 4.07
CA GLU A 119 -14.88 -4.25 4.66
C GLU A 119 -14.02 -4.05 5.92
N ASN A 120 -13.94 -5.06 6.80
CA ASN A 120 -13.07 -5.03 7.97
C ASN A 120 -11.59 -4.95 7.58
N ALA A 121 -11.16 -5.73 6.58
CA ALA A 121 -9.79 -5.71 6.08
C ALA A 121 -9.42 -4.37 5.44
N MET A 122 -10.32 -3.78 4.65
CA MET A 122 -10.11 -2.43 4.10
C MET A 122 -10.09 -1.37 5.20
N THR A 123 -10.94 -1.51 6.22
CA THR A 123 -10.95 -0.62 7.40
C THR A 123 -9.63 -0.68 8.16
N LEU A 124 -9.06 -1.87 8.38
CA LEU A 124 -7.71 -2.03 8.91
C LEU A 124 -6.68 -1.29 8.04
N ASP A 125 -6.72 -1.52 6.73
CA ASP A 125 -5.72 -1.00 5.80
C ASP A 125 -5.73 0.53 5.70
N ILE A 126 -6.91 1.16 5.73
CA ILE A 126 -7.07 2.61 5.87
C ILE A 126 -6.49 3.09 7.21
N ALA A 127 -6.78 2.37 8.30
CA ALA A 127 -6.36 2.77 9.64
C ALA A 127 -4.84 2.69 9.86
N MET A 128 -4.14 1.81 9.15
CA MET A 128 -2.67 1.73 9.18
C MET A 128 -1.98 2.50 8.04
N GLY A 129 -2.76 3.14 7.16
CA GLY A 129 -2.23 3.81 5.97
C GLY A 129 -1.37 2.87 5.13
N GLY A 130 -1.93 1.72 4.75
CA GLY A 130 -1.21 0.66 4.03
C GLY A 130 -0.70 1.08 2.64
N SER A 131 -0.23 0.11 1.86
CA SER A 131 0.17 0.36 0.47
C SER A 131 -1.06 0.59 -0.40
N THR A 132 -1.02 1.55 -1.33
CA THR A 132 -2.11 1.71 -2.31
C THR A 132 -2.37 0.46 -3.15
N ASN A 133 -1.38 -0.44 -3.30
CA ASN A 133 -1.52 -1.70 -4.03
C ASN A 133 -2.50 -2.69 -3.38
N THR A 134 -2.78 -2.56 -2.08
CA THR A 134 -3.80 -3.40 -1.40
C THR A 134 -5.17 -3.21 -2.02
N VAL A 135 -5.50 -2.00 -2.51
CA VAL A 135 -6.74 -1.71 -3.22
C VAL A 135 -6.85 -2.59 -4.46
N LEU A 136 -5.81 -2.66 -5.29
CA LEU A 136 -5.78 -3.52 -6.48
C LEU A 136 -5.99 -4.99 -6.10
N HIS A 137 -5.25 -5.45 -5.09
CA HIS A 137 -5.29 -6.86 -4.68
C HIS A 137 -6.62 -7.25 -4.03
N LEU A 138 -7.24 -6.36 -3.25
CA LEU A 138 -8.57 -6.60 -2.68
C LEU A 138 -9.64 -6.63 -3.76
N LEU A 139 -9.64 -5.68 -4.69
CA LEU A 139 -10.60 -5.68 -5.81
C LEU A 139 -10.45 -6.94 -6.68
N ALA A 140 -9.21 -7.35 -6.96
CA ALA A 140 -8.94 -8.58 -7.70
C ALA A 140 -9.42 -9.83 -6.94
N SER A 141 -9.13 -9.91 -5.64
CA SER A 141 -9.54 -11.02 -4.79
C SER A 141 -11.06 -11.08 -4.64
N ALA A 142 -11.72 -9.94 -4.54
CA ALA A 142 -13.17 -9.84 -4.46
C ALA A 142 -13.82 -10.37 -5.75
N GLN A 143 -13.34 -9.97 -6.92
CA GLN A 143 -13.88 -10.48 -8.19
C GLN A 143 -13.69 -11.98 -8.38
N GLU A 144 -12.53 -12.52 -8.02
CA GLU A 144 -12.29 -13.97 -8.10
C GLU A 144 -13.06 -14.76 -7.03
N GLY A 145 -13.25 -14.14 -5.86
CA GLY A 145 -14.08 -14.65 -4.77
C GLY A 145 -15.59 -14.48 -5.00
N GLU A 146 -16.01 -13.82 -6.08
CA GLU A 146 -17.40 -13.41 -6.34
C GLU A 146 -18.03 -12.63 -5.18
N VAL A 147 -17.22 -11.77 -4.54
CA VAL A 147 -17.63 -10.88 -3.46
C VAL A 147 -17.95 -9.51 -4.05
N ASP A 148 -19.15 -8.99 -3.74
CA ASP A 148 -19.61 -7.65 -4.16
C ASP A 148 -18.85 -6.55 -3.41
N PHE A 149 -17.59 -6.30 -3.75
CA PHE A 149 -16.73 -5.29 -3.14
C PHE A 149 -16.01 -4.45 -4.21
N THR A 150 -16.19 -3.13 -4.15
CA THR A 150 -15.84 -2.20 -5.23
C THR A 150 -15.10 -0.96 -4.71
N MET A 151 -14.61 -0.12 -5.63
CA MET A 151 -14.00 1.18 -5.30
C MET A 151 -14.95 2.10 -4.51
N THR A 152 -16.26 2.00 -4.72
CA THR A 152 -17.26 2.78 -3.97
C THR A 152 -17.27 2.42 -2.48
N ASP A 153 -17.04 1.14 -2.14
CA ASP A 153 -16.92 0.72 -0.75
C ASP A 153 -15.66 1.28 -0.10
N ILE A 154 -14.54 1.24 -0.83
CA ILE A 154 -13.26 1.78 -0.38
C ILE A 154 -13.37 3.27 -0.10
N ASP A 155 -13.98 4.05 -1.02
CA ASP A 155 -14.21 5.48 -0.80
C ASP A 155 -15.07 5.73 0.44
N ARG A 156 -16.22 5.04 0.54
CA ARG A 156 -17.13 5.15 1.70
C ARG A 156 -16.42 4.88 3.02
N LEU A 157 -15.58 3.85 3.09
CA LEU A 157 -14.81 3.50 4.29
C LEU A 157 -13.72 4.53 4.56
N SER A 158 -13.00 4.98 3.53
CA SER A 158 -11.89 5.95 3.65
C SER A 158 -12.28 7.25 4.35
N ARG A 159 -13.54 7.66 4.20
CA ARG A 159 -14.11 8.89 4.77
C ARG A 159 -14.49 8.77 6.25
N LYS A 160 -14.56 7.55 6.78
CA LYS A 160 -15.06 7.27 8.15
C LYS A 160 -13.98 6.76 9.09
N VAL A 161 -12.96 6.10 8.54
CA VAL A 161 -11.97 5.38 9.31
C VAL A 161 -10.78 6.30 9.62
N PRO A 162 -10.41 6.48 10.90
CA PRO A 162 -9.27 7.30 11.29
C PRO A 162 -7.94 6.57 11.04
N HIS A 163 -6.86 7.32 10.85
CA HIS A 163 -5.50 6.78 10.73
C HIS A 163 -4.89 6.56 12.13
N LEU A 164 -4.94 5.32 12.62
CA LEU A 164 -4.56 4.91 13.98
C LEU A 164 -3.11 4.47 14.12
N CYS A 165 -2.49 3.96 13.04
CA CYS A 165 -1.15 3.39 13.07
C CYS A 165 -0.31 3.95 11.92
N LYS A 166 0.68 4.80 12.24
CA LYS A 166 1.57 5.41 11.25
C LYS A 166 2.92 4.71 11.29
N VAL A 167 3.32 4.10 10.19
CA VAL A 167 4.53 3.27 10.07
C VAL A 167 5.36 3.73 8.86
N ALA A 168 6.67 3.45 8.83
CA ALA A 168 7.52 3.66 7.66
C ALA A 168 6.82 3.18 6.38
N PRO A 169 6.79 3.98 5.29
CA PRO A 169 7.60 5.18 5.04
C PRO A 169 6.93 6.48 5.52
N SER A 170 5.74 6.40 6.12
CA SER A 170 4.98 7.58 6.55
C SER A 170 5.56 8.23 7.80
N THR A 171 6.31 7.49 8.61
CA THR A 171 7.09 7.98 9.75
C THR A 171 8.39 7.20 9.88
N GLN A 172 9.41 7.82 10.47
CA GLN A 172 10.69 7.18 10.78
C GLN A 172 10.70 6.52 12.18
N LYS A 173 9.65 6.75 13.00
CA LYS A 173 9.59 6.28 14.39
C LYS A 173 9.33 4.77 14.49
N TYR A 174 8.45 4.25 13.64
CA TYR A 174 7.90 2.89 13.75
C TYR A 174 8.08 2.08 12.46
N HIS A 175 8.43 0.81 12.63
CA HIS A 175 8.51 -0.23 11.62
C HIS A 175 7.60 -1.41 12.01
N MET A 176 7.50 -2.44 11.18
CA MET A 176 6.61 -3.58 11.46
C MET A 176 6.92 -4.30 12.79
N GLU A 177 8.19 -4.32 13.21
CA GLU A 177 8.59 -4.86 14.52
C GLU A 177 7.97 -4.10 15.70
N ASP A 178 7.75 -2.79 15.57
CA ASP A 178 7.10 -1.96 16.58
C ASP A 178 5.57 -2.18 16.56
N VAL A 179 4.98 -2.36 15.38
CA VAL A 179 3.56 -2.73 15.24
C VAL A 179 3.31 -4.08 15.93
N HIS A 180 4.20 -5.06 15.74
CA HIS A 180 4.12 -6.34 16.43
C HIS A 180 4.12 -6.14 17.96
N ARG A 181 5.09 -5.37 18.47
CA ARG A 181 5.19 -5.03 19.90
C ARG A 181 3.93 -4.36 20.46
N ALA A 182 3.19 -3.62 19.64
CA ALA A 182 1.96 -2.94 20.04
C ALA A 182 0.68 -3.82 20.02
N GLY A 183 0.81 -5.12 19.70
CA GLY A 183 -0.29 -6.07 19.56
C GLY A 183 -0.59 -6.47 18.12
N GLY A 184 0.23 -6.05 17.15
CA GLY A 184 0.11 -6.44 15.76
C GLY A 184 -1.22 -6.02 15.11
N VAL A 185 -1.68 -6.83 14.16
CA VAL A 185 -2.94 -6.61 13.44
C VAL A 185 -4.13 -6.63 14.41
N ILE A 186 -4.15 -7.58 15.34
CA ILE A 186 -5.23 -7.70 16.34
C ILE A 186 -5.32 -6.45 17.22
N GLY A 187 -4.19 -5.85 17.61
CA GLY A 187 -4.19 -4.59 18.35
C GLY A 187 -4.87 -3.44 17.59
N ILE A 188 -4.66 -3.36 16.26
CA ILE A 188 -5.33 -2.35 15.42
C ILE A 188 -6.84 -2.67 15.28
N LEU A 189 -7.19 -3.94 15.05
CA LEU A 189 -8.60 -4.38 14.99
C LEU A 189 -9.33 -4.11 16.31
N GLY A 190 -8.66 -4.30 17.46
CA GLY A 190 -9.22 -4.00 18.77
C GLY A 190 -9.58 -2.52 18.93
N GLU A 191 -8.72 -1.60 18.51
CA GLU A 191 -9.06 -0.16 18.54
C GLU A 191 -10.17 0.22 17.56
N LEU A 192 -10.23 -0.43 16.39
CA LEU A 192 -11.30 -0.21 15.42
C LEU A 192 -12.65 -0.77 15.90
N ASP A 193 -12.67 -1.91 16.58
CA ASP A 193 -13.86 -2.47 17.24
C ASP A 193 -14.36 -1.54 18.36
N ARG A 194 -13.45 -1.06 19.22
CA ARG A 194 -13.75 -0.05 20.26
C ARG A 194 -14.30 1.25 19.68
N ALA A 195 -13.88 1.62 18.46
CA ALA A 195 -14.40 2.78 17.73
C ALA A 195 -15.75 2.51 17.03
N GLY A 196 -16.29 1.28 17.08
CA GLY A 196 -17.54 0.89 16.43
C GLY A 196 -17.46 0.80 14.92
N LEU A 197 -16.27 0.52 14.36
CA LEU A 197 -16.00 0.56 12.92
C LEU A 197 -15.92 -0.82 12.26
N LEU A 198 -16.03 -1.90 13.02
CA LEU A 198 -15.92 -3.27 12.50
C LEU A 198 -17.24 -4.03 12.57
N ASN A 199 -17.45 -4.90 11.60
CA ASN A 199 -18.47 -5.94 11.66
C ASN A 199 -17.99 -7.08 12.57
N ARG A 200 -18.75 -7.38 13.62
CA ARG A 200 -18.40 -8.35 14.67
C ARG A 200 -18.85 -9.78 14.36
N GLU A 201 -19.60 -10.00 13.30
CA GLU A 201 -20.18 -11.31 12.93
C GLU A 201 -19.25 -12.13 12.01
N VAL A 202 -18.09 -11.58 11.65
CA VAL A 202 -17.10 -12.31 10.83
C VAL A 202 -16.42 -13.41 11.64
N ASN A 203 -16.07 -14.49 10.96
CA ASN A 203 -15.30 -15.60 11.51
C ASN A 203 -13.92 -15.68 10.84
N ASN A 204 -13.00 -16.45 11.43
CA ASN A 204 -11.69 -16.70 10.85
C ASN A 204 -11.36 -18.19 10.79
N VAL A 205 -10.16 -18.50 10.29
CA VAL A 205 -9.62 -19.86 10.21
C VAL A 205 -9.46 -20.55 11.57
N LEU A 206 -9.57 -19.87 12.71
CA LEU A 206 -9.65 -20.51 14.04
C LEU A 206 -11.06 -21.04 14.36
N GLY A 207 -12.05 -20.70 13.55
CA GLY A 207 -13.47 -20.92 13.88
C GLY A 207 -13.99 -19.97 14.95
N MET A 208 -13.25 -18.89 15.25
CA MET A 208 -13.64 -17.86 16.20
C MET A 208 -14.30 -16.71 15.46
N THR A 209 -15.29 -16.11 16.10
CA THR A 209 -15.82 -14.79 15.75
C THR A 209 -14.79 -13.69 16.00
N LEU A 210 -14.99 -12.49 15.44
CA LEU A 210 -14.12 -11.35 15.74
C LEU A 210 -14.05 -11.03 17.26
N PRO A 211 -15.16 -10.93 18.02
CA PRO A 211 -15.10 -10.71 19.46
C PRO A 211 -14.32 -11.76 20.23
N GLU A 212 -14.49 -13.05 19.90
CA GLU A 212 -13.72 -14.14 20.53
C GLU A 212 -12.23 -14.03 20.21
N THR A 213 -11.90 -13.66 18.96
CA THR A 213 -10.52 -13.43 18.54
C THR A 213 -9.89 -12.26 19.29
N LEU A 214 -10.61 -11.14 19.43
CA LEU A 214 -10.14 -9.97 20.17
C LEU A 214 -9.95 -10.31 21.66
N ALA A 215 -10.90 -11.01 22.28
CA ALA A 215 -10.77 -11.43 23.68
C ALA A 215 -9.55 -12.34 23.91
N ALA A 216 -9.25 -13.22 22.95
CA ALA A 216 -8.11 -14.14 23.05
C ALA A 216 -6.76 -13.46 22.72
N TYR A 217 -6.71 -12.54 21.77
CA TYR A 217 -5.46 -12.08 21.16
C TYR A 217 -5.14 -10.58 21.31
N ASP A 218 -6.12 -9.71 21.61
CA ASP A 218 -5.83 -8.28 21.81
C ASP A 218 -5.11 -8.08 23.15
N VAL A 219 -3.87 -7.59 23.09
CA VAL A 219 -2.99 -7.35 24.24
C VAL A 219 -3.58 -6.41 25.29
N MET A 220 -4.62 -5.64 24.95
CA MET A 220 -5.32 -4.76 25.88
C MET A 220 -6.34 -5.49 26.78
N VAL A 221 -6.74 -6.72 26.42
CA VAL A 221 -7.82 -7.45 27.12
C VAL A 221 -7.49 -8.91 27.41
N THR A 222 -6.57 -9.52 26.67
CA THR A 222 -6.20 -10.93 26.90
C THR A 222 -5.43 -11.08 28.20
N GLU A 223 -5.74 -12.12 28.95
CA GLU A 223 -4.97 -12.54 30.14
C GLU A 223 -4.02 -13.71 29.83
N ASP A 224 -3.96 -14.16 28.57
CA ASP A 224 -3.06 -15.21 28.15
C ASP A 224 -1.62 -14.67 28.02
N GLU A 225 -0.78 -14.99 28.99
CA GLU A 225 0.62 -14.61 29.02
C GLU A 225 1.43 -15.18 27.84
N SER A 226 0.99 -16.29 27.22
CA SER A 226 1.63 -16.82 26.02
C SER A 226 1.40 -15.92 24.80
N VAL A 227 0.23 -15.29 24.70
CA VAL A 227 -0.09 -14.30 23.66
C VAL A 227 0.70 -13.02 23.89
N LYS A 228 0.72 -12.51 25.13
CA LYS A 228 1.54 -11.32 25.48
C LYS A 228 3.01 -11.58 25.18
N LYS A 229 3.52 -12.76 25.51
CA LYS A 229 4.89 -13.20 25.19
C LYS A 229 5.15 -13.26 23.69
N MET A 230 4.20 -13.76 22.88
CA MET A 230 4.34 -13.75 21.42
C MET A 230 4.57 -12.33 20.92
N TYR A 231 3.75 -11.36 21.34
CA TYR A 231 3.88 -9.97 20.89
C TYR A 231 5.11 -9.23 21.42
N THR A 232 5.80 -9.74 22.45
CA THR A 232 7.12 -9.21 22.82
C THR A 232 8.26 -9.70 21.92
N ALA A 233 8.02 -10.59 20.95
CA ALA A 233 9.02 -10.99 19.96
C ALA A 233 9.65 -9.77 19.27
N GLY A 234 10.96 -9.63 19.41
CA GLY A 234 11.71 -8.44 19.01
C GLY A 234 12.83 -8.75 18.02
N PRO A 235 13.43 -7.70 17.42
CA PRO A 235 14.59 -7.85 16.56
C PRO A 235 15.85 -8.17 17.38
N ALA A 236 16.75 -8.97 16.84
CA ALA A 236 18.08 -9.18 17.42
C ALA A 236 19.08 -8.09 17.02
N GLY A 237 18.84 -7.39 15.90
CA GLY A 237 19.80 -6.42 15.35
C GLY A 237 21.08 -7.06 14.81
N VAL A 238 21.03 -8.37 14.52
CA VAL A 238 22.16 -9.15 14.00
C VAL A 238 21.90 -9.52 12.54
N ARG A 239 22.89 -9.29 11.67
CA ARG A 239 22.77 -9.63 10.25
C ARG A 239 22.65 -11.13 10.04
N THR A 240 21.61 -11.59 9.34
CA THR A 240 21.38 -13.03 9.08
C THR A 240 20.41 -13.27 7.92
N THR A 241 20.69 -14.26 7.08
CA THR A 241 19.75 -14.72 6.04
C THR A 241 18.93 -15.94 6.48
N LYS A 242 19.14 -16.44 7.70
CA LYS A 242 18.48 -17.63 8.24
C LYS A 242 17.21 -17.25 9.00
N ALA A 243 16.08 -17.82 8.61
CA ALA A 243 14.82 -17.70 9.36
C ALA A 243 14.89 -18.42 10.71
N PHE A 244 14.09 -17.98 11.69
CA PHE A 244 14.00 -18.57 13.03
C PHE A 244 15.35 -18.67 13.76
N SER A 245 16.26 -17.73 13.52
CA SER A 245 17.64 -17.76 13.99
C SER A 245 17.86 -17.10 15.36
N GLN A 246 16.87 -16.41 15.90
CA GLN A 246 16.97 -15.64 17.14
C GLN A 246 15.66 -15.67 17.94
N GLU A 247 15.70 -15.38 19.24
CA GLU A 247 14.55 -15.38 20.15
C GLU A 247 14.51 -14.15 21.10
N CYS A 248 15.16 -13.06 20.68
CA CYS A 248 15.19 -11.78 21.38
C CYS A 248 13.77 -11.22 21.54
N ARG A 249 13.51 -10.65 22.72
CA ARG A 249 12.23 -10.05 23.05
C ARG A 249 12.41 -8.63 23.58
N TRP A 250 11.40 -7.82 23.38
CA TRP A 250 11.24 -6.55 24.06
C TRP A 250 10.97 -6.78 25.55
N ASP A 251 11.47 -5.87 26.40
CA ASP A 251 11.25 -5.93 27.85
C ASP A 251 9.77 -5.71 28.21
N SER A 252 9.02 -5.01 27.36
CA SER A 252 7.59 -4.71 27.55
C SER A 252 6.86 -4.56 26.23
N LEU A 253 5.54 -4.72 26.25
CA LEU A 253 4.65 -4.38 25.14
C LEU A 253 4.49 -2.86 24.99
N ASP A 254 4.09 -2.41 23.81
CA ASP A 254 3.63 -1.04 23.57
C ASP A 254 2.10 -0.97 23.69
N THR A 255 1.62 -0.67 24.90
CA THR A 255 0.20 -0.51 25.20
C THR A 255 -0.22 0.95 25.34
N ASP A 256 0.64 1.90 24.96
CA ASP A 256 0.32 3.32 24.97
C ASP A 256 -0.56 3.66 23.76
N ARG A 257 -1.87 3.78 23.97
CA ARG A 257 -2.84 4.11 22.93
C ARG A 257 -3.00 5.61 22.68
N GLN A 258 -2.16 6.45 23.27
CA GLN A 258 -2.14 7.89 23.01
C GLN A 258 -0.94 8.28 22.13
N GLU A 259 0.28 7.91 22.53
CA GLU A 259 1.50 8.30 21.81
C GLU A 259 2.28 7.13 21.19
N GLY A 260 1.89 5.89 21.49
CA GLY A 260 2.50 4.65 20.98
C GLY A 260 2.28 4.42 19.48
N CYS A 261 2.60 3.20 19.05
CA CYS A 261 2.56 2.80 17.63
C CYS A 261 1.13 2.64 17.10
N ILE A 262 0.21 2.17 17.94
CA ILE A 262 -1.22 2.04 17.65
C ILE A 262 -1.97 2.93 18.62
N ARG A 263 -2.81 3.83 18.11
CA ARG A 263 -3.52 4.84 18.90
C ARG A 263 -5.03 4.61 18.93
N THR A 264 -5.70 5.12 19.96
CA THR A 264 -7.17 5.20 19.98
C THR A 264 -7.65 6.21 18.93
N ARG A 265 -8.95 6.17 18.61
CA ARG A 265 -9.59 7.15 17.71
C ARG A 265 -9.39 8.60 18.15
N GLU A 266 -9.46 8.89 19.45
CA GLU A 266 -9.29 10.25 19.97
C GLU A 266 -7.90 10.82 19.64
N PHE A 267 -6.87 9.97 19.74
CA PHE A 267 -5.46 10.35 19.52
C PHE A 267 -4.93 9.94 18.15
N ALA A 268 -5.82 9.61 17.20
CA ALA A 268 -5.44 9.21 15.85
C ALA A 268 -4.54 10.26 15.18
N TYR A 269 -3.61 9.80 14.33
CA TYR A 269 -2.73 10.69 13.56
C TYR A 269 -3.51 11.63 12.64
N SER A 270 -4.66 11.15 12.17
CA SER A 270 -5.64 11.91 11.40
C SER A 270 -7.02 11.29 11.63
N GLN A 271 -8.05 12.14 11.69
CA GLN A 271 -9.44 11.69 11.72
C GLN A 271 -9.94 11.26 10.34
N ASP A 272 -9.29 11.73 9.26
CA ASP A 272 -9.46 11.18 7.92
C ASP A 272 -8.52 9.98 7.73
N GLY A 273 -8.91 9.04 6.87
CA GLY A 273 -8.21 7.79 6.65
C GLY A 273 -6.80 7.95 6.10
N GLY A 274 -5.95 6.93 6.28
CA GLY A 274 -4.57 6.89 5.77
C GLY A 274 -4.45 6.56 4.27
N LEU A 275 -5.58 6.27 3.62
CA LEU A 275 -5.78 6.08 2.19
C LEU A 275 -7.03 6.86 1.77
N ALA A 276 -7.06 7.38 0.55
CA ALA A 276 -8.23 8.04 -0.03
C ALA A 276 -8.39 7.69 -1.51
N VAL A 277 -9.65 7.66 -1.95
CA VAL A 277 -10.04 7.61 -3.37
C VAL A 277 -10.34 9.02 -3.85
N LEU A 278 -9.75 9.46 -4.94
CA LEU A 278 -10.06 10.76 -5.57
C LEU A 278 -10.77 10.53 -6.90
N TYR A 279 -11.67 11.45 -7.24
CA TYR A 279 -12.40 11.48 -8.51
C TYR A 279 -12.31 12.85 -9.17
N GLY A 280 -12.53 12.88 -10.48
CA GLY A 280 -12.66 14.09 -11.28
C GLY A 280 -12.30 13.79 -12.73
N ASN A 281 -12.20 14.80 -13.60
CA ASN A 281 -12.10 14.53 -15.03
C ASN A 281 -10.83 13.72 -15.42
N ILE A 282 -9.72 13.87 -14.70
CA ILE A 282 -8.51 13.06 -14.95
C ILE A 282 -8.72 11.59 -14.60
N ALA A 283 -9.53 11.31 -13.57
CA ALA A 283 -9.72 10.00 -12.97
C ALA A 283 -11.22 9.74 -12.74
N GLU A 284 -11.95 9.54 -13.85
CA GLU A 284 -13.40 9.36 -13.85
C GLU A 284 -13.83 8.13 -13.03
N ASP A 285 -13.12 7.02 -13.19
CA ASP A 285 -13.35 5.77 -12.44
C ASP A 285 -12.59 5.75 -11.10
N GLY A 286 -11.84 6.82 -10.82
CA GLY A 286 -11.12 7.05 -9.58
C GLY A 286 -9.61 6.81 -9.66
N CYS A 287 -8.92 7.29 -8.63
CA CYS A 287 -7.50 7.05 -8.38
C CYS A 287 -7.21 7.01 -6.88
N ILE A 288 -6.04 6.52 -6.48
CA ILE A 288 -5.71 6.27 -5.06
C ILE A 288 -4.53 7.13 -4.61
N VAL A 289 -4.65 7.70 -3.41
CA VAL A 289 -3.56 8.39 -2.71
C VAL A 289 -3.38 7.85 -1.29
N LYS A 290 -2.12 7.71 -0.86
CA LYS A 290 -1.76 7.38 0.52
C LYS A 290 -1.62 8.66 1.34
N THR A 291 -2.74 9.15 1.86
CA THR A 291 -2.82 10.37 2.69
C THR A 291 -1.97 10.29 3.95
N ALA A 292 -1.71 9.09 4.49
CA ALA A 292 -0.82 8.88 5.64
C ALA A 292 0.60 9.44 5.43
N GLY A 293 1.05 9.49 4.18
CA GLY A 293 2.35 10.02 3.77
C GLY A 293 2.31 11.44 3.20
N VAL A 294 1.15 12.12 3.19
CA VAL A 294 0.98 13.49 2.68
C VAL A 294 1.03 14.48 3.83
N GLU A 295 1.78 15.57 3.66
CA GLU A 295 1.86 16.66 4.65
C GLU A 295 0.58 17.49 4.62
N LYS A 296 0.22 18.11 5.76
CA LYS A 296 -1.05 18.87 5.89
C LYS A 296 -1.15 20.00 4.87
N GLU A 297 -0.04 20.67 4.60
CA GLU A 297 0.07 21.78 3.66
C GLU A 297 -0.08 21.34 2.20
N SER A 298 0.10 20.04 1.91
CA SER A 298 0.00 19.45 0.57
C SER A 298 -1.34 18.73 0.33
N LEU A 299 -2.28 18.78 1.28
CA LEU A 299 -3.62 18.16 1.11
C LEU A 299 -4.45 18.83 0.01
N ILE A 300 -4.18 20.11 -0.25
CA ILE A 300 -4.68 20.85 -1.40
C ILE A 300 -3.46 21.34 -2.16
N PHE A 301 -3.36 20.94 -3.43
CA PHE A 301 -2.21 21.27 -4.27
C PHE A 301 -2.69 21.67 -5.66
N ARG A 302 -2.12 22.73 -6.20
CA ARG A 302 -2.38 23.18 -7.57
C ARG A 302 -1.05 23.52 -8.23
N GLY A 303 -0.81 22.98 -9.42
CA GLY A 303 0.45 23.20 -10.12
C GLY A 303 0.39 22.88 -11.62
N PRO A 304 1.35 23.39 -12.40
CA PRO A 304 1.46 23.08 -13.83
C PRO A 304 1.97 21.65 -14.06
N ALA A 305 1.45 21.00 -15.09
CA ALA A 305 1.81 19.65 -15.45
C ALA A 305 3.21 19.59 -16.09
N LYS A 306 3.98 18.55 -15.73
CA LYS A 306 5.19 18.09 -16.43
C LYS A 306 4.97 16.65 -16.87
N VAL A 307 4.81 16.42 -18.16
CA VAL A 307 4.28 15.16 -18.71
C VAL A 307 5.42 14.28 -19.23
N TYR A 308 5.43 13.04 -18.77
CA TYR A 308 6.39 12.01 -19.16
C TYR A 308 5.66 10.72 -19.54
N GLU A 309 6.17 10.02 -20.55
CA GLU A 309 5.57 8.76 -21.07
C GLU A 309 6.28 7.50 -20.56
N SER A 310 7.20 7.67 -19.61
CA SER A 310 7.86 6.58 -18.91
C SER A 310 8.39 7.05 -17.57
N GLN A 311 8.56 6.09 -16.64
CA GLN A 311 9.29 6.32 -15.40
C GLN A 311 10.69 6.91 -15.65
N ASP A 312 11.44 6.35 -16.60
CA ASP A 312 12.84 6.71 -16.85
C ASP A 312 12.96 8.18 -17.29
N ALA A 313 12.08 8.63 -18.20
CA ALA A 313 12.03 10.03 -18.62
C ALA A 313 11.70 10.99 -17.46
N ALA A 314 10.81 10.58 -16.55
CA ALA A 314 10.49 11.37 -15.36
C ALA A 314 11.69 11.45 -14.40
N VAL A 315 12.39 10.32 -14.19
CA VAL A 315 13.62 10.26 -13.38
C VAL A 315 14.69 11.19 -13.93
N ASP A 316 14.98 11.13 -15.24
CA ASP A 316 15.96 11.98 -15.90
C ASP A 316 15.61 13.47 -15.75
N ALA A 317 14.31 13.80 -15.83
CA ALA A 317 13.86 15.17 -15.65
C ALA A 317 13.98 15.67 -14.21
N ILE A 318 13.70 14.82 -13.22
CA ILE A 318 13.83 15.16 -11.79
C ILE A 318 15.31 15.37 -11.45
N LEU A 319 16.17 14.41 -11.77
CA LEU A 319 17.60 14.48 -11.48
C LEU A 319 18.30 15.58 -12.30
N GLY A 320 17.85 15.82 -13.52
CA GLY A 320 18.34 16.88 -14.40
C GLY A 320 17.81 18.29 -14.08
N GLY A 321 16.99 18.46 -13.03
CA GLY A 321 16.48 19.76 -12.59
C GLY A 321 15.43 20.39 -13.51
N LYS A 322 14.79 19.61 -14.39
CA LYS A 322 13.67 20.08 -15.23
C LYS A 322 12.35 20.16 -14.48
N VAL A 323 12.24 19.39 -13.39
CA VAL A 323 11.13 19.46 -12.43
C VAL A 323 11.53 20.41 -11.30
N VAL A 324 10.65 21.33 -10.95
CA VAL A 324 10.87 22.34 -9.90
C VAL A 324 9.70 22.36 -8.91
N ALA A 325 9.91 23.02 -7.77
CA ALA A 325 8.88 23.19 -6.75
C ALA A 325 7.61 23.82 -7.35
N GLY A 326 6.46 23.22 -7.04
CA GLY A 326 5.15 23.60 -7.57
C GLY A 326 4.67 22.74 -8.74
N ASP A 327 5.56 21.98 -9.40
CA ASP A 327 5.17 21.14 -10.54
C ASP A 327 4.30 19.93 -10.13
N VAL A 328 3.41 19.54 -11.04
CA VAL A 328 2.67 18.27 -11.01
C VAL A 328 3.27 17.35 -12.07
N VAL A 329 4.08 16.38 -11.65
CA VAL A 329 4.71 15.42 -12.55
C VAL A 329 3.70 14.34 -12.93
N VAL A 330 3.36 14.25 -14.22
CA VAL A 330 2.40 13.28 -14.76
C VAL A 330 3.16 12.21 -15.53
N ILE A 331 3.09 10.97 -15.06
CA ILE A 331 3.71 9.80 -15.72
C ILE A 331 2.60 8.92 -16.28
N ARG A 332 2.50 8.84 -17.60
CA ARG A 332 1.41 8.13 -18.29
C ARG A 332 1.90 6.94 -19.09
N TYR A 333 0.97 6.08 -19.51
CA TYR A 333 1.25 4.82 -20.19
C TYR A 333 2.03 3.83 -19.31
N GLU A 334 1.80 3.89 -18.00
CA GLU A 334 2.36 2.94 -17.03
C GLU A 334 1.26 2.06 -16.40
N GLY A 335 0.01 2.19 -16.86
CA GLY A 335 -1.13 1.38 -16.42
C GLY A 335 -1.11 -0.09 -16.89
N PRO A 336 -2.18 -0.86 -16.61
CA PRO A 336 -2.26 -2.29 -16.96
C PRO A 336 -1.95 -2.59 -18.43
N LYS A 337 -2.56 -1.85 -19.36
CA LYS A 337 -2.30 -2.01 -20.80
C LYS A 337 -1.14 -1.17 -21.28
N GLY A 338 -1.02 0.05 -20.77
CA GLY A 338 -0.04 1.03 -21.21
C GLY A 338 1.38 0.63 -20.90
N GLY A 339 1.64 0.09 -19.71
CA GLY A 339 2.97 -0.34 -19.28
C GLY A 339 3.62 -1.28 -20.31
N PRO A 340 3.05 -2.46 -20.59
CA PRO A 340 1.98 -3.18 -19.86
C PRO A 340 2.44 -3.79 -18.54
N GLY A 341 1.48 -4.20 -17.71
CA GLY A 341 1.73 -4.86 -16.42
C GLY A 341 1.61 -3.94 -15.21
N MET A 342 1.20 -2.69 -15.39
CA MET A 342 1.05 -1.69 -14.34
C MET A 342 2.31 -1.55 -13.46
N GLN A 343 3.38 -0.99 -14.03
CA GLN A 343 4.70 -1.01 -13.40
C GLN A 343 4.70 -0.26 -12.06
N GLU A 344 5.42 -0.82 -11.08
CA GLU A 344 5.62 -0.16 -9.78
C GLU A 344 6.74 0.86 -9.88
N MET A 345 6.41 2.11 -9.59
CA MET A 345 7.36 3.19 -9.58
C MET A 345 7.76 3.55 -8.16
N LEU A 346 9.06 3.45 -7.88
CA LEU A 346 9.67 3.93 -6.64
C LEU A 346 10.63 5.08 -6.92
N TYR A 347 11.40 4.98 -8.01
CA TYR A 347 12.46 5.94 -8.37
C TYR A 347 11.99 7.40 -8.45
N PRO A 348 10.90 7.76 -9.17
CA PRO A 348 10.48 9.17 -9.25
C PRO A 348 10.19 9.77 -7.86
N THR A 349 9.50 9.01 -7.01
CA THR A 349 9.13 9.46 -5.66
C THR A 349 10.35 9.63 -4.76
N THR A 350 11.31 8.70 -4.86
CA THR A 350 12.58 8.75 -4.12
C THR A 350 13.43 9.92 -4.56
N TYR A 351 13.60 10.12 -5.87
CA TYR A 351 14.47 11.18 -6.38
C TYR A 351 13.90 12.58 -6.20
N LEU A 352 12.57 12.75 -6.16
CA LEU A 352 12.00 14.02 -5.68
C LEU A 352 12.46 14.34 -4.26
N LYS A 353 12.52 13.34 -3.36
CA LYS A 353 13.02 13.56 -1.99
C LYS A 353 14.52 13.83 -1.97
N SER A 354 15.31 13.08 -2.74
CA SER A 354 16.76 13.31 -2.85
C SER A 354 17.09 14.73 -3.34
N MET A 355 16.24 15.28 -4.21
CA MET A 355 16.37 16.65 -4.75
C MET A 355 15.68 17.72 -3.89
N GLY A 356 15.12 17.36 -2.71
CA GLY A 356 14.45 18.32 -1.81
C GLY A 356 13.06 18.78 -2.28
N LEU A 357 12.48 18.13 -3.29
CA LEU A 357 11.20 18.45 -3.91
C LEU A 357 10.02 17.63 -3.36
N GLY A 358 10.26 16.63 -2.50
CA GLY A 358 9.25 15.67 -2.06
C GLY A 358 8.00 16.24 -1.35
N LYS A 359 8.08 17.47 -0.81
CA LYS A 359 6.93 18.19 -0.21
C LYS A 359 6.34 19.28 -1.12
N SER A 360 7.01 19.58 -2.22
CA SER A 360 6.75 20.74 -3.06
C SER A 360 6.23 20.38 -4.44
N CYS A 361 6.27 19.11 -4.83
CA CYS A 361 5.74 18.60 -6.10
C CYS A 361 4.70 17.51 -5.86
N ALA A 362 3.80 17.34 -6.81
CA ALA A 362 2.89 16.20 -6.87
C ALA A 362 3.34 15.20 -7.95
N LEU A 363 2.98 13.94 -7.78
CA LEU A 363 3.15 12.87 -8.78
C LEU A 363 1.79 12.25 -9.10
N ILE A 364 1.46 12.13 -10.38
CA ILE A 364 0.23 11.49 -10.87
C ILE A 364 0.59 10.42 -11.90
N THR A 365 -0.05 9.26 -11.84
CA THR A 365 0.15 8.21 -12.84
C THR A 365 -1.04 7.27 -12.99
N ASP A 366 -1.18 6.70 -14.19
CA ASP A 366 -2.05 5.55 -14.46
C ASP A 366 -1.42 4.20 -14.06
N GLY A 367 -0.12 4.19 -13.73
CA GLY A 367 0.59 3.08 -13.10
C GLY A 367 0.37 3.00 -11.59
N ARG A 368 1.30 2.38 -10.87
CA ARG A 368 1.25 2.25 -9.40
C ARG A 368 2.53 2.73 -8.73
N PHE A 369 2.39 3.30 -7.54
CA PHE A 369 3.54 3.64 -6.70
C PHE A 369 3.85 2.51 -5.72
N SER A 370 5.09 2.51 -5.24
CA SER A 370 5.49 1.52 -4.25
C SER A 370 4.83 1.77 -2.89
N GLY A 371 4.63 0.71 -2.11
CA GLY A 371 4.24 0.85 -0.70
C GLY A 371 5.25 1.67 0.14
N GLY A 372 6.49 1.79 -0.35
CA GLY A 372 7.55 2.64 0.20
C GLY A 372 7.48 4.13 -0.16
N THR A 373 6.49 4.54 -0.96
CA THR A 373 6.28 5.94 -1.33
C THR A 373 5.67 6.76 -0.18
N SER A 374 6.14 8.00 -0.02
CA SER A 374 5.48 9.05 0.75
C SER A 374 5.64 10.40 0.03
N GLY A 375 4.85 11.40 0.41
CA GLY A 375 4.59 12.60 -0.38
C GLY A 375 3.28 12.51 -1.16
N LEU A 376 2.96 13.56 -1.93
CA LEU A 376 1.75 13.65 -2.74
C LEU A 376 1.90 12.83 -4.02
N SER A 377 1.68 11.52 -3.93
CA SER A 377 1.78 10.57 -5.04
C SER A 377 0.44 9.86 -5.25
N ILE A 378 -0.13 10.05 -6.44
CA ILE A 378 -1.47 9.61 -6.83
C ILE A 378 -1.33 8.58 -7.96
N GLY A 379 -1.65 7.33 -7.68
CA GLY A 379 -1.57 6.24 -8.65
C GLY A 379 -2.95 5.75 -9.07
N HIS A 380 -2.95 4.77 -9.97
CA HIS A 380 -4.14 4.03 -10.41
C HIS A 380 -5.18 4.93 -11.09
N VAL A 381 -4.73 6.02 -11.74
CA VAL A 381 -5.64 6.87 -12.52
C VAL A 381 -6.38 6.01 -13.55
N SER A 382 -7.69 5.96 -13.38
CA SER A 382 -8.60 5.13 -14.16
C SER A 382 -9.67 6.04 -14.81
N PRO A 383 -9.93 5.91 -16.12
CA PRO A 383 -9.24 5.04 -17.09
C PRO A 383 -7.77 5.42 -17.33
N GLU A 384 -6.91 4.43 -17.59
CA GLU A 384 -5.51 4.66 -17.94
C GLU A 384 -5.35 5.34 -19.33
N ALA A 385 -4.15 5.88 -19.60
CA ALA A 385 -3.85 6.56 -20.86
C ALA A 385 -4.08 5.66 -22.08
N ALA A 386 -3.64 4.40 -22.02
CA ALA A 386 -3.78 3.42 -23.10
C ALA A 386 -5.22 2.93 -23.32
N SER A 387 -6.15 3.30 -22.43
CA SER A 387 -7.59 3.02 -22.57
C SER A 387 -8.40 4.28 -22.90
N GLY A 388 -7.76 5.40 -23.25
CA GLY A 388 -8.46 6.62 -23.66
C GLY A 388 -8.81 7.59 -22.53
N GLY A 389 -8.22 7.42 -21.34
CA GLY A 389 -8.43 8.30 -20.20
C GLY A 389 -7.86 9.70 -20.41
N ILE A 390 -8.41 10.70 -19.70
CA ILE A 390 -8.01 12.12 -19.83
C ILE A 390 -6.53 12.33 -19.47
N ILE A 391 -5.93 11.48 -18.64
CA ILE A 391 -4.48 11.52 -18.37
C ILE A 391 -3.61 11.43 -19.64
N ALA A 392 -4.09 10.78 -20.72
CA ALA A 392 -3.39 10.77 -22.01
C ALA A 392 -3.42 12.12 -22.74
N LEU A 393 -4.35 13.02 -22.39
CA LEU A 393 -4.57 14.30 -23.05
C LEU A 393 -3.93 15.48 -22.32
N VAL A 394 -3.35 15.24 -21.14
CA VAL A 394 -2.58 16.25 -20.40
C VAL A 394 -1.36 16.67 -21.22
N GLN A 395 -1.11 17.97 -21.26
CA GLN A 395 0.03 18.60 -21.92
C GLN A 395 0.85 19.40 -20.89
N ASP A 396 2.13 19.64 -21.21
CA ASP A 396 3.01 20.44 -20.35
C ASP A 396 2.42 21.83 -20.10
N GLY A 397 2.42 22.25 -18.84
CA GLY A 397 1.91 23.56 -18.41
C GLY A 397 0.42 23.61 -18.10
N ASP A 398 -0.37 22.58 -18.41
CA ASP A 398 -1.77 22.51 -17.98
C ASP A 398 -1.86 22.56 -16.45
N MET A 399 -2.84 23.27 -15.91
CA MET A 399 -3.03 23.33 -14.46
C MET A 399 -3.81 22.12 -13.96
N ILE A 400 -3.33 21.49 -12.88
CA ILE A 400 -4.01 20.39 -12.21
C ILE A 400 -4.31 20.77 -10.77
N ASP A 401 -5.58 20.63 -10.38
CA ASP A 401 -6.08 20.81 -9.02
C ASP A 401 -6.22 19.47 -8.32
N ILE A 402 -5.63 19.34 -7.13
CA ILE A 402 -5.75 18.18 -6.26
C ILE A 402 -6.34 18.68 -4.93
N ASN A 403 -7.45 18.09 -4.52
CA ASN A 403 -8.11 18.40 -3.26
C ASN A 403 -8.50 17.11 -2.54
N ILE A 404 -7.58 16.60 -1.71
CA ILE A 404 -7.78 15.36 -0.95
C ILE A 404 -8.98 15.47 0.03
N PRO A 405 -9.17 16.57 0.78
CA PRO A 405 -10.34 16.71 1.66
C PRO A 405 -11.68 16.61 0.93
N GLN A 406 -11.76 17.11 -0.31
CA GLN A 406 -12.98 17.03 -1.14
C GLN A 406 -13.03 15.80 -2.05
N ARG A 407 -12.03 14.90 -1.97
CA ARG A 407 -11.86 13.74 -2.87
C ARG A 407 -11.83 14.12 -4.36
N GLY A 408 -11.23 15.26 -4.69
CA GLY A 408 -11.20 15.85 -6.04
C GLY A 408 -9.83 15.83 -6.71
N ILE A 409 -9.80 15.56 -8.01
CA ILE A 409 -8.64 15.74 -8.91
C ILE A 409 -9.10 16.22 -10.30
N GLN A 410 -8.68 17.40 -10.71
CA GLN A 410 -9.20 18.06 -11.92
C GLN A 410 -8.08 18.61 -12.79
N LEU A 411 -8.16 18.39 -14.10
CA LEU A 411 -7.42 19.09 -15.14
C LEU A 411 -8.19 20.35 -15.51
N ASP A 412 -7.59 21.52 -15.30
CA ASP A 412 -8.18 22.83 -15.61
C ASP A 412 -7.93 23.19 -17.07
N VAL A 413 -8.62 22.46 -17.95
CA VAL A 413 -8.63 22.66 -19.40
C VAL A 413 -10.09 22.61 -19.85
N ALA A 414 -10.49 23.56 -20.71
CA ALA A 414 -11.86 23.61 -21.21
C ALA A 414 -12.24 22.34 -21.98
N GLU A 415 -13.48 21.88 -21.83
CA GLU A 415 -14.00 20.68 -22.52
C GLU A 415 -13.84 20.75 -24.05
N SER A 416 -13.97 21.93 -24.65
CA SER A 416 -13.75 22.12 -26.10
C SER A 416 -12.30 21.85 -26.51
N GLU A 417 -11.34 22.20 -25.65
CA GLU A 417 -9.92 21.92 -25.88
C GLU A 417 -9.61 20.43 -25.65
N LEU A 418 -10.19 19.81 -24.62
CA LEU A 418 -10.06 18.37 -24.41
C LEU A 418 -10.65 17.55 -25.57
N ALA A 419 -11.79 17.99 -26.12
CA ALA A 419 -12.38 17.39 -27.31
C ALA A 419 -11.45 17.50 -28.53
N SER A 420 -10.89 18.69 -28.77
CA SER A 420 -9.89 18.92 -29.83
C SER A 420 -8.66 18.01 -29.67
N ARG A 421 -8.12 17.90 -28.46
CA ARG A 421 -6.99 16.99 -28.17
C ARG A 421 -7.34 15.53 -28.38
N ARG A 422 -8.55 15.12 -28.03
CA ARG A 422 -9.06 13.75 -28.26
C ARG A 422 -9.17 13.47 -29.76
N GLU A 423 -9.68 14.40 -30.55
CA GLU A 423 -9.74 14.25 -32.02
C GLU A 423 -8.33 14.13 -32.63
N GLN A 424 -7.39 14.96 -32.18
CA GLN A 424 -5.98 14.87 -32.61
C GLN A 424 -5.34 13.53 -32.24
N GLU A 425 -5.64 13.00 -31.06
CA GLU A 425 -5.13 11.71 -30.61
C GLU A 425 -5.74 10.55 -31.42
N LEU A 426 -7.05 10.58 -31.69
CA LEU A 426 -7.72 9.61 -32.56
C LEU A 426 -7.21 9.67 -34.01
N ALA A 427 -6.83 10.85 -34.50
CA ALA A 427 -6.26 11.02 -35.84
C ALA A 427 -4.90 10.31 -36.03
N ARG A 428 -4.28 9.81 -34.95
CA ARG A 428 -3.07 8.95 -35.02
C ARG A 428 -3.37 7.52 -35.50
N GLY A 429 -4.64 7.13 -35.68
CA GLY A 429 -5.03 5.81 -36.18
C GLY A 429 -4.58 4.68 -35.26
N ASP A 430 -3.89 3.66 -35.81
CA ASP A 430 -3.38 2.52 -35.03
C ASP A 430 -2.37 2.91 -33.93
N ALA A 431 -1.79 4.11 -34.03
CA ALA A 431 -0.89 4.65 -33.01
C ALA A 431 -1.62 5.48 -31.94
N ALA A 432 -2.94 5.63 -32.00
CA ALA A 432 -3.69 6.33 -30.97
C ALA A 432 -3.56 5.63 -29.60
N TRP A 433 -3.51 6.41 -28.52
CA TRP A 433 -3.38 5.95 -27.15
C TRP A 433 -2.11 5.13 -26.89
N THR A 434 -1.06 5.43 -27.64
CA THR A 434 0.29 4.88 -27.42
C THR A 434 1.29 6.01 -27.14
N PRO A 435 2.38 5.73 -26.41
CA PRO A 435 3.49 6.67 -26.27
C PRO A 435 4.01 7.13 -27.63
N LYS A 436 4.42 8.39 -27.75
CA LYS A 436 4.94 8.98 -28.98
C LYS A 436 6.39 8.59 -29.27
N ALA A 437 7.22 8.52 -28.23
CA ALA A 437 8.67 8.35 -28.38
C ALA A 437 9.27 7.17 -27.60
N ARG A 438 8.44 6.37 -26.90
CA ARG A 438 8.94 5.28 -26.06
C ARG A 438 9.29 4.06 -26.90
N GLU A 439 10.59 3.77 -27.02
CA GLU A 439 11.10 2.55 -27.63
C GLU A 439 11.26 1.45 -26.58
N ARG A 440 10.35 0.47 -26.55
CA ARG A 440 10.41 -0.65 -25.61
C ARG A 440 10.00 -1.96 -26.27
N GLN A 441 10.84 -2.99 -26.11
CA GLN A 441 10.46 -4.34 -26.49
C GLN A 441 9.45 -4.92 -25.48
N VAL A 442 8.22 -5.14 -25.93
CA VAL A 442 7.16 -5.79 -25.12
C VAL A 442 7.12 -7.27 -25.47
N SER A 443 7.25 -8.14 -24.46
CA SER A 443 7.21 -9.59 -24.66
C SER A 443 5.82 -10.07 -25.09
N PHE A 444 5.73 -11.27 -25.69
CA PHE A 444 4.44 -11.86 -26.03
C PHE A 444 3.51 -12.00 -24.82
N ALA A 445 4.05 -12.40 -23.65
CA ALA A 445 3.29 -12.53 -22.42
C ALA A 445 2.69 -11.18 -21.95
N LEU A 446 3.45 -10.08 -22.05
CA LEU A 446 2.95 -8.75 -21.69
C LEU A 446 1.91 -8.23 -22.67
N ARG A 447 2.04 -8.53 -23.98
CA ARG A 447 1.00 -8.23 -24.96
C ARG A 447 -0.29 -9.00 -24.66
N ALA A 448 -0.19 -10.29 -24.35
CA ALA A 448 -1.35 -11.10 -23.95
C ALA A 448 -2.00 -10.58 -22.66
N TYR A 449 -1.20 -10.15 -21.68
CA TYR A 449 -1.70 -9.46 -20.48
C TYR A 449 -2.46 -8.18 -20.85
N ALA A 450 -1.86 -7.29 -21.65
CA ALA A 450 -2.49 -6.02 -22.06
C ALA A 450 -3.84 -6.21 -22.78
N MET A 451 -3.96 -7.27 -23.59
CA MET A 451 -5.22 -7.57 -24.28
C MET A 451 -6.36 -7.91 -23.32
N LEU A 452 -6.05 -8.57 -22.20
CA LEU A 452 -7.03 -9.09 -21.25
C LEU A 452 -7.14 -8.28 -19.97
N ALA A 453 -6.21 -7.37 -19.65
CA ALA A 453 -6.25 -6.64 -18.40
C ALA A 453 -7.46 -5.69 -18.33
N THR A 454 -8.19 -5.74 -17.22
CA THR A 454 -9.17 -4.72 -16.86
C THR A 454 -8.46 -3.48 -16.32
N SER A 455 -9.22 -2.40 -16.12
CA SER A 455 -8.73 -1.18 -15.50
C SER A 455 -8.37 -1.39 -14.01
N ALA A 456 -7.59 -0.47 -13.45
CA ALA A 456 -7.05 -0.54 -12.09
C ALA A 456 -8.17 -0.41 -11.02
N ASP A 457 -9.20 0.40 -11.27
CA ASP A 457 -10.44 0.45 -10.46
C ASP A 457 -11.16 -0.91 -10.33
N ARG A 458 -10.82 -1.86 -11.22
CA ARG A 458 -11.32 -3.24 -11.21
C ARG A 458 -10.26 -4.26 -10.78
N GLY A 459 -9.18 -3.82 -10.14
CA GLY A 459 -8.10 -4.70 -9.66
C GLY A 459 -7.20 -5.26 -10.77
N ALA A 460 -7.28 -4.74 -12.00
CA ALA A 460 -6.47 -5.18 -13.14
C ALA A 460 -6.48 -6.71 -13.38
N VAL A 461 -7.63 -7.34 -13.14
CA VAL A 461 -7.87 -8.77 -13.38
C VAL A 461 -7.96 -9.07 -14.89
N ARG A 462 -8.13 -10.34 -15.24
CA ARG A 462 -8.43 -10.74 -16.62
C ARG A 462 -9.90 -10.49 -16.92
N ASP A 463 -10.15 -9.78 -18.01
CA ASP A 463 -11.46 -9.49 -18.58
C ASP A 463 -12.08 -10.77 -19.16
N LYS A 464 -12.94 -11.42 -18.38
CA LYS A 464 -13.63 -12.66 -18.73
C LYS A 464 -14.52 -12.50 -19.97
N SER A 465 -15.07 -11.30 -20.21
CA SER A 465 -15.96 -11.02 -21.35
C SER A 465 -15.26 -11.20 -22.70
N LYS A 466 -13.93 -11.01 -22.75
CA LYS A 466 -13.10 -11.24 -23.95
C LYS A 466 -12.81 -12.70 -24.23
N LEU A 467 -13.10 -13.58 -23.27
CA LEU A 467 -12.88 -15.03 -23.35
C LEU A 467 -14.20 -15.82 -23.43
N GLY A 468 -15.34 -15.14 -23.59
CA GLY A 468 -16.66 -15.76 -23.70
C GLY A 468 -17.26 -16.22 -22.37
N GLY A 469 -16.73 -15.72 -21.25
CA GLY A 469 -17.23 -15.98 -19.89
C GLY A 469 -17.79 -14.76 -19.20
#